data_AF-A0A2P2JPD2-F1
#
_entry.id   AF-A0A2P2JPD2-F1
#
_cell.length_a   1.000
_cell.length_b   1.000
_cell.length_c   1.000
_cell.angle_alpha   90.00
_cell.angle_beta   90.00
_cell.angle_gamma   90.00
#
_symmetry.space_group_name_H-M   'P 1'
#
loop_
_entity.id
_entity.type
_entity.pdbx_description
1 polymer ?
#
loop_
_entity_poly.entity_id
_entity_poly.type
_entity_poly.pdbx_seq_one_letter_code
_entity_poly.pdbx_strand_id
1 'polypeptide(L)'
;MRVAFILCRKNKGKFLYTCAIRPAAIYGPGEERHLPRIISLAKLGLLVFKVGDSNVKTDWVYIDNLVIALLLASMGLLDDIPGRKEGHPAAAGQPYFISDGLPINSFEFLQPLLRSLDYDLPKASLSVHHALKLGRIFQAIYIILYPCLNRWWLPQPFILPAEVYKVGVTHYFSFLKAKQELGYVPMVSPQEGMAATISYWEDRKRKSLDGPTLYVWLFAVVGMITLFCAAYLPDIGPVPIFRALSLFFFQSMWVIRTVFLLSAAAHIGEAVYAWRLAKRVDPANAKGWFWQTLALGIFSLRFLLKRART
;
A
#
# COMPACT_ATOMS: atom_id res chain seq x y z
N MET A 1 -11.64 13.31 1.32
CA MET A 1 -11.53 14.14 0.11
C MET A 1 -10.42 15.17 0.33
N ARG A 2 -9.45 15.32 -0.58
CA ARG A 2 -8.45 16.40 -0.49
C ARG A 2 -9.00 17.62 -1.22
N VAL A 3 -8.69 18.81 -0.72
CA VAL A 3 -8.97 20.08 -1.39
C VAL A 3 -7.63 20.76 -1.58
N ALA A 4 -7.27 21.08 -2.82
CA ALA A 4 -6.18 22.00 -3.10
C ALA A 4 -6.77 23.40 -3.26
N PHE A 5 -6.23 24.37 -2.52
CA PHE A 5 -6.59 25.78 -2.66
C PHE A 5 -5.54 26.46 -3.52
N ILE A 6 -5.97 27.10 -4.61
CA ILE A 6 -5.10 27.92 -5.45
C ILE A 6 -5.39 29.38 -5.13
N LEU A 7 -4.34 30.19 -5.02
CA LEU A 7 -4.39 31.57 -4.57
C LEU A 7 -3.72 32.48 -5.61
N CYS A 8 -4.40 33.55 -6.00
CA CYS A 8 -3.84 34.56 -6.90
C CYS A 8 -4.07 35.97 -6.35
N ARG A 9 -3.01 36.79 -6.28
CA ARG A 9 -3.07 38.20 -5.85
C ARG A 9 -3.25 39.10 -7.08
N LYS A 10 -4.25 39.99 -7.06
CA LYS A 10 -4.50 41.00 -8.13
C LYS A 10 -4.51 42.42 -7.54
N ASN A 11 -4.39 43.44 -8.39
CA ASN A 11 -4.38 44.87 -8.04
C ASN A 11 -3.36 45.24 -6.94
N LYS A 12 -2.08 44.94 -7.16
CA LYS A 12 -0.99 45.25 -6.20
C LYS A 12 -1.24 44.69 -4.78
N GLY A 13 -1.95 43.56 -4.67
CA GLY A 13 -2.24 42.89 -3.39
C GLY A 13 -3.55 43.29 -2.71
N LYS A 14 -4.41 44.08 -3.36
CA LYS A 14 -5.72 44.48 -2.79
C LYS A 14 -6.78 43.36 -2.81
N PHE A 15 -6.69 42.42 -3.74
CA PHE A 15 -7.63 41.30 -3.86
C PHE A 15 -6.91 39.96 -3.93
N LEU A 16 -7.48 38.95 -3.28
CA LEU A 16 -7.01 37.56 -3.30
C LEU A 16 -8.12 36.69 -3.89
N TYR A 17 -7.92 36.22 -5.12
CA TYR A 17 -8.80 35.24 -5.73
C TYR A 17 -8.39 33.83 -5.35
N THR A 18 -9.38 32.99 -5.08
CA THR A 18 -9.16 31.62 -4.64
C THR A 18 -10.07 30.66 -5.37
N CYS A 19 -9.63 29.43 -5.58
CA CYS A 19 -10.48 28.33 -6.04
C CYS A 19 -10.16 27.03 -5.28
N ALA A 20 -11.08 26.07 -5.31
CA ALA A 20 -10.94 24.80 -4.60
C ALA A 20 -10.97 23.62 -5.59
N ILE A 21 -9.87 22.89 -5.71
CA ILE A 21 -9.75 21.69 -6.54
C ILE A 21 -9.94 20.44 -5.69
N ARG A 22 -10.88 19.59 -6.08
CA ARG A 22 -11.25 18.35 -5.41
C ARG A 22 -10.96 17.16 -6.33
N PRO A 23 -9.76 16.58 -6.27
CA PRO A 23 -9.43 15.42 -7.08
C PRO A 23 -10.16 14.17 -6.58
N ALA A 24 -10.42 13.28 -7.53
CA ALA A 24 -10.76 11.89 -7.29
C ALA A 24 -9.57 11.11 -6.67
N ALA A 25 -9.63 9.77 -6.63
CA ALA A 25 -8.50 8.98 -6.17
C ALA A 25 -7.31 9.14 -7.13
N ILE A 26 -6.18 9.64 -6.63
CA ILE A 26 -5.02 9.98 -7.44
C ILE A 26 -4.20 8.72 -7.72
N TYR A 27 -3.76 8.49 -8.94
CA TYR A 27 -2.81 7.42 -9.23
C TYR A 27 -1.76 7.91 -10.22
N GLY A 28 -0.65 7.20 -10.31
CA GLY A 28 0.46 7.57 -11.18
C GLY A 28 1.82 7.39 -10.53
N PRO A 29 2.89 7.56 -11.31
CA PRO A 29 4.25 7.68 -10.78
C PRO A 29 4.33 8.75 -9.69
N GLY A 30 5.03 8.45 -8.60
CA GLY A 30 5.21 9.39 -7.49
C GLY A 30 4.00 9.57 -6.56
N GLU A 31 2.92 8.79 -6.71
CA GLU A 31 1.85 8.77 -5.69
C GLU A 31 2.36 8.09 -4.40
N GLU A 32 2.38 8.85 -3.29
CA GLU A 32 2.99 8.39 -2.03
C GLU A 32 1.98 8.07 -0.92
N ARG A 33 0.67 8.23 -1.14
CA ARG A 33 -0.31 8.13 -0.06
C ARG A 33 -0.90 6.73 0.08
N HIS A 34 -1.52 6.22 -0.99
CA HIS A 34 -2.35 5.02 -0.88
C HIS A 34 -1.84 3.86 -1.70
N LEU A 35 -1.24 4.08 -2.88
CA LEU A 35 -0.61 3.01 -3.63
C LEU A 35 0.52 2.34 -2.83
N PRO A 36 1.45 3.07 -2.16
CA PRO A 36 2.48 2.41 -1.35
C PRO A 36 1.89 1.55 -0.24
N ARG A 37 0.84 2.03 0.41
CA ARG A 37 0.17 1.28 1.48
C ARG A 37 -0.54 0.04 0.94
N ILE A 38 -1.31 0.16 -0.14
CA ILE A 38 -2.03 -0.95 -0.76
C ILE A 38 -1.03 -2.03 -1.21
N ILE A 39 0.06 -1.63 -1.87
CA ILE A 39 1.10 -2.55 -2.33
C ILE A 39 1.82 -3.21 -1.15
N SER A 40 2.11 -2.46 -0.08
CA SER A 40 2.68 -3.03 1.14
C SER A 40 1.74 -4.06 1.79
N LEU A 41 0.44 -3.79 1.84
CA LEU A 41 -0.54 -4.74 2.35
C LEU A 41 -0.63 -5.98 1.45
N ALA A 42 -0.58 -5.80 0.12
CA ALA A 42 -0.57 -6.90 -0.84
C ALA A 42 0.64 -7.81 -0.64
N LYS A 43 1.84 -7.20 -0.58
CA LYS A 43 3.11 -7.89 -0.32
C LYS A 43 3.09 -8.69 0.98
N LEU A 44 2.53 -8.11 2.05
CA LEU A 44 2.44 -8.78 3.35
C LEU A 44 1.33 -9.86 3.41
N GLY A 45 0.57 -10.07 2.35
CA GLY A 45 -0.58 -10.99 2.34
C GLY A 45 -1.75 -10.50 3.19
N LEU A 46 -1.79 -9.19 3.44
CA LEU A 46 -2.79 -8.53 4.27
C LEU A 46 -3.94 -7.95 3.45
N LEU A 47 -3.94 -7.96 2.12
CA LEU A 47 -5.17 -7.68 1.35
C LEU A 47 -6.13 -8.89 1.41
N VAL A 48 -6.76 -9.12 2.57
CA VAL A 48 -7.54 -10.35 2.85
C VAL A 48 -8.95 -10.33 2.26
N PHE A 49 -9.59 -9.15 2.16
CA PHE A 49 -10.97 -9.04 1.69
C PHE A 49 -11.17 -7.92 0.66
N LYS A 50 -12.05 -8.15 -0.31
CA LYS A 50 -12.71 -7.09 -1.08
C LYS A 50 -13.82 -6.50 -0.24
N VAL A 51 -13.85 -5.18 -0.08
CA VAL A 51 -14.85 -4.51 0.78
C VAL A 51 -15.94 -3.89 -0.09
N GLY A 52 -17.19 -4.22 0.22
CA GLY A 52 -18.36 -3.76 -0.55
C GLY A 52 -18.67 -4.61 -1.78
N ASP A 53 -19.74 -4.24 -2.48
CA ASP A 53 -20.24 -4.98 -3.65
C ASP A 53 -19.44 -4.65 -4.90
N SER A 54 -19.46 -5.54 -5.90
CA SER A 54 -18.80 -5.32 -7.20
C SER A 54 -19.33 -4.07 -7.93
N ASN A 55 -20.57 -3.67 -7.66
CA ASN A 55 -21.22 -2.53 -8.31
C ASN A 55 -20.83 -1.18 -7.68
N VAL A 56 -20.03 -1.19 -6.59
CA VAL A 56 -19.50 0.03 -5.99
C VAL A 56 -18.50 0.67 -6.94
N LYS A 57 -18.71 1.95 -7.28
CA LYS A 57 -17.86 2.69 -8.22
C LYS A 57 -17.19 3.89 -7.57
N THR A 58 -15.94 4.11 -7.95
CA THR A 58 -15.09 5.21 -7.51
C THR A 58 -14.41 5.87 -8.70
N ASP A 59 -14.25 7.19 -8.67
CA ASP A 59 -13.47 7.90 -9.68
C ASP A 59 -11.98 7.88 -9.36
N TRP A 60 -11.18 7.91 -10.43
CA TRP A 60 -9.73 8.03 -10.40
C TRP A 60 -9.29 9.21 -11.26
N VAL A 61 -8.11 9.75 -10.94
CA VAL A 61 -7.45 10.81 -11.71
C VAL A 61 -5.96 10.52 -11.80
N TYR A 62 -5.43 10.49 -13.02
CA TYR A 62 -4.00 10.36 -13.23
C TYR A 62 -3.27 11.62 -12.75
N ILE A 63 -2.09 11.47 -12.16
CA ILE A 63 -1.34 12.57 -11.55
C ILE A 63 -1.08 13.72 -12.54
N ASP A 64 -0.73 13.44 -13.79
CA ASP A 64 -0.46 14.50 -14.77
C ASP A 64 -1.74 15.20 -15.22
N ASN A 65 -2.86 14.47 -15.33
CA ASN A 65 -4.18 15.08 -15.58
C ASN A 65 -4.57 16.02 -14.43
N LEU A 66 -4.30 15.63 -13.18
CA LEU A 66 -4.51 16.50 -12.03
C LEU A 66 -3.60 17.74 -12.07
N VAL A 67 -2.34 17.60 -12.47
CA VAL A 67 -1.42 18.75 -12.63
C VAL A 67 -1.95 19.71 -13.70
N ILE A 68 -2.42 19.20 -14.83
CA ILE A 68 -3.06 20.01 -15.89
C ILE A 68 -4.28 20.75 -15.33
N ALA A 69 -5.15 20.07 -14.58
CA ALA A 69 -6.30 20.71 -13.95
C ALA A 69 -5.91 21.84 -12.98
N LEU A 70 -4.83 21.67 -12.22
CA LEU A 70 -4.30 22.71 -11.33
C LEU A 70 -3.77 23.91 -12.13
N LEU A 71 -3.06 23.67 -13.24
CA LEU A 71 -2.58 24.74 -14.14
C LEU A 71 -3.75 25.51 -14.76
N LEU A 72 -4.75 24.81 -15.31
CA LEU A 72 -5.95 25.42 -15.88
C LEU A 72 -6.73 26.23 -14.84
N ALA A 73 -6.83 25.73 -13.61
CA ALA A 73 -7.46 26.46 -12.53
C ALA A 73 -6.67 27.73 -12.13
N SER A 74 -5.34 27.66 -12.16
CA SER A 74 -4.47 28.84 -11.96
C SER A 74 -4.67 29.87 -13.07
N MET A 75 -4.70 29.45 -14.34
CA MET A 75 -5.01 30.32 -15.47
C MET A 75 -6.41 30.94 -15.33
N GLY A 76 -7.39 30.14 -14.89
CA GLY A 76 -8.75 30.61 -14.60
C GLY A 76 -8.87 31.60 -13.45
N LEU A 77 -7.89 31.66 -12.54
CA LEU A 77 -7.79 32.69 -11.51
C LEU A 77 -7.08 33.96 -11.99
N LEU A 78 -6.17 33.82 -12.95
CA LEU A 78 -5.47 34.94 -13.58
C LEU A 78 -6.32 35.65 -14.63
N ASP A 79 -7.39 34.99 -15.11
CA ASP A 79 -8.19 35.38 -16.28
C ASP A 79 -7.42 35.22 -17.61
N ASP A 80 -6.45 34.29 -17.64
CA ASP A 80 -5.54 34.02 -18.76
C ASP A 80 -6.00 32.83 -19.63
N ILE A 81 -7.27 32.41 -19.51
CA ILE A 81 -7.80 31.30 -20.32
C ILE A 81 -8.00 31.78 -21.77
N PRO A 82 -7.35 31.16 -22.77
CA PRO A 82 -7.49 31.56 -24.18
C PRO A 82 -8.95 31.52 -24.67
N GLY A 83 -9.36 32.53 -25.44
CA GLY A 83 -10.69 32.59 -26.06
C GLY A 83 -11.82 33.06 -25.14
N ARG A 84 -11.53 33.41 -23.88
CA ARG A 84 -12.50 34.04 -22.97
C ARG A 84 -12.41 35.57 -23.05
N LYS A 85 -13.55 36.27 -22.96
CA LYS A 85 -13.57 37.74 -22.84
C LYS A 85 -13.05 38.13 -21.45
N GLU A 86 -12.15 39.12 -21.42
CA GLU A 86 -11.62 39.70 -20.17
C GLU A 86 -12.75 40.13 -19.22
N GLY A 87 -12.63 39.78 -17.94
CA GLY A 87 -13.65 40.05 -16.95
C GLY A 87 -13.35 39.51 -15.55
N HIS A 88 -14.38 39.01 -14.87
CA HIS A 88 -14.20 38.33 -13.58
C HIS A 88 -13.57 36.94 -13.82
N PRO A 89 -12.46 36.59 -13.13
CA PRO A 89 -11.81 35.30 -13.31
C PRO A 89 -12.78 34.14 -13.11
N ALA A 90 -12.76 33.19 -14.03
CA ALA A 90 -13.66 32.02 -14.05
C ALA A 90 -13.63 31.24 -12.74
N ALA A 91 -12.41 31.01 -12.24
CA ALA A 91 -12.17 30.12 -11.12
C ALA A 91 -12.40 30.78 -9.76
N ALA A 92 -12.52 32.10 -9.71
CA ALA A 92 -12.59 32.84 -8.44
C ALA A 92 -13.87 32.48 -7.67
N GLY A 93 -13.68 31.99 -6.43
CA GLY A 93 -14.71 31.49 -5.53
C GLY A 93 -15.24 30.09 -5.89
N GLN A 94 -14.71 29.44 -6.94
CA GLN A 94 -15.32 28.23 -7.49
C GLN A 94 -14.70 26.93 -6.95
N PRO A 95 -15.54 25.93 -6.64
CA PRO A 95 -15.10 24.55 -6.48
C PRO A 95 -15.14 23.77 -7.80
N TYR A 96 -14.12 22.94 -8.04
CA TYR A 96 -14.03 22.03 -9.17
C TYR A 96 -13.71 20.61 -8.73
N PHE A 97 -14.45 19.65 -9.25
CA PHE A 97 -14.15 18.23 -9.12
C PHE A 97 -13.34 17.79 -10.33
N ILE A 98 -12.25 17.06 -10.10
CA ILE A 98 -11.34 16.61 -11.14
C ILE A 98 -11.27 15.08 -11.12
N SER A 99 -11.62 14.46 -12.25
CA SER A 99 -11.54 13.02 -12.49
C SER A 99 -11.20 12.74 -13.96
N ASP A 100 -10.82 11.50 -14.28
CA ASP A 100 -10.62 11.01 -15.65
C ASP A 100 -11.95 10.59 -16.32
N GLY A 101 -13.09 10.68 -15.59
CA GLY A 101 -14.42 10.43 -16.15
C GLY A 101 -14.82 8.96 -16.33
N LEU A 102 -14.03 8.02 -15.79
CA LEU A 102 -14.25 6.57 -15.94
C LEU A 102 -14.43 5.90 -14.57
N PRO A 103 -15.62 6.05 -13.93
CA PRO A 103 -15.90 5.46 -12.62
C PRO A 103 -15.92 3.93 -12.70
N ILE A 104 -15.08 3.29 -11.88
CA ILE A 104 -14.85 1.85 -11.86
C ILE A 104 -14.70 1.36 -10.41
N ASN A 105 -14.92 0.07 -10.18
CA ASN A 105 -14.66 -0.53 -8.88
C ASN A 105 -13.16 -0.44 -8.53
N SER A 106 -12.83 -0.06 -7.29
CA SER A 106 -11.44 0.14 -6.89
C SER A 106 -10.59 -1.13 -6.98
N PHE A 107 -11.17 -2.31 -6.73
CA PHE A 107 -10.42 -3.58 -6.85
C PHE A 107 -10.18 -3.96 -8.31
N GLU A 108 -11.14 -3.68 -9.21
CA GLU A 108 -10.96 -3.84 -10.66
C GLU A 108 -9.91 -2.88 -11.20
N PHE A 109 -9.91 -1.63 -10.74
CA PHE A 109 -8.92 -0.62 -11.11
C PHE A 109 -7.50 -1.02 -10.68
N LEU A 110 -7.34 -1.52 -9.45
CA LEU A 110 -6.03 -1.90 -8.89
C LEU A 110 -5.53 -3.27 -9.36
N GLN A 111 -6.40 -4.11 -9.92
CA GLN A 111 -6.08 -5.46 -10.37
C GLN A 111 -4.89 -5.55 -11.34
N PRO A 112 -4.81 -4.76 -12.44
CA PRO A 112 -3.65 -4.82 -13.34
C PRO A 112 -2.34 -4.48 -12.63
N LEU A 113 -2.36 -3.47 -11.74
CA LEU A 113 -1.18 -3.08 -10.95
C LEU A 113 -0.73 -4.22 -10.03
N LEU A 114 -1.62 -4.78 -9.22
CA LEU A 114 -1.25 -5.84 -8.28
C LEU A 114 -0.75 -7.10 -8.99
N ARG A 115 -1.39 -7.50 -10.11
CA ARG A 115 -0.96 -8.66 -10.89
C ARG A 115 0.41 -8.48 -11.53
N SER A 116 0.71 -7.29 -12.09
CA SER A 116 2.04 -6.99 -12.64
C SER A 116 3.15 -7.12 -11.59
N LEU A 117 2.82 -6.85 -10.33
CA LEU A 117 3.73 -6.96 -9.20
C LEU A 117 3.73 -8.34 -8.54
N ASP A 118 3.21 -9.39 -9.19
CA ASP A 118 3.06 -10.75 -8.63
C ASP A 118 2.26 -10.81 -7.32
N TYR A 119 1.31 -9.88 -7.08
CA TYR A 119 0.48 -9.91 -5.88
C TYR A 119 -0.96 -10.32 -6.21
N ASP A 120 -1.50 -11.19 -5.34
CA ASP A 120 -2.87 -11.65 -5.46
C ASP A 120 -3.88 -10.60 -5.01
N LEU A 121 -5.04 -10.59 -5.67
CA LEU A 121 -6.21 -9.88 -5.16
C LEU A 121 -6.92 -10.75 -4.11
N PRO A 122 -7.60 -10.11 -3.13
CA PRO A 122 -8.42 -10.85 -2.19
C PRO A 122 -9.47 -11.69 -2.90
N LYS A 123 -9.59 -12.97 -2.51
CA LYS A 123 -10.60 -13.89 -3.03
C LYS A 123 -11.92 -13.80 -2.28
N ALA A 124 -11.86 -13.46 -0.99
CA ALA A 124 -13.03 -13.27 -0.15
C ALA A 124 -13.53 -11.83 -0.24
N SER A 125 -14.83 -11.66 -0.02
CA SER A 125 -15.48 -10.34 0.08
C SER A 125 -16.06 -10.15 1.48
N LEU A 126 -16.08 -8.91 1.94
CA LEU A 126 -16.61 -8.50 3.24
C LEU A 126 -17.61 -7.36 3.01
N SER A 127 -18.84 -7.52 3.49
CA SER A 127 -19.84 -6.46 3.36
C SER A 127 -19.41 -5.22 4.15
N VAL A 128 -19.87 -4.05 3.70
CA VAL A 128 -19.52 -2.75 4.31
C VAL A 128 -19.80 -2.73 5.81
N HIS A 129 -20.94 -3.28 6.24
CA HIS A 129 -21.31 -3.35 7.66
C HIS A 129 -20.28 -4.10 8.52
N HIS A 130 -19.87 -5.29 8.07
CA HIS A 130 -18.89 -6.09 8.79
C HIS A 130 -17.50 -5.44 8.75
N ALA A 131 -17.11 -4.87 7.60
CA ALA A 131 -15.87 -4.12 7.47
C ALA A 131 -15.82 -2.90 8.40
N LEU A 132 -16.94 -2.18 8.56
CA LEU A 132 -17.04 -1.05 9.50
C LEU A 132 -16.93 -1.49 10.96
N LYS A 133 -17.58 -2.60 11.35
CA LYS A 133 -17.42 -3.18 12.69
C LYS A 133 -15.95 -3.51 12.96
N LEU A 134 -15.30 -4.21 12.03
CA LEU A 134 -13.88 -4.56 12.13
C LEU A 134 -12.99 -3.31 12.20
N GLY A 135 -13.25 -2.30 11.36
CA GLY A 135 -12.53 -1.04 11.37
C GLY A 135 -12.66 -0.27 12.70
N ARG A 136 -13.84 -0.30 13.34
CA ARG A 136 -14.03 0.28 14.68
C ARG A 136 -13.25 -0.45 15.76
N ILE A 137 -13.16 -1.79 15.68
CA ILE A 137 -12.34 -2.59 16.60
C ILE A 137 -10.86 -2.21 16.45
N PHE A 138 -10.33 -2.18 15.21
CA PHE A 138 -8.95 -1.76 14.97
C PHE A 138 -8.68 -0.32 15.41
N GLN A 139 -9.62 0.59 15.17
CA GLN A 139 -9.53 1.96 15.64
C GLN A 139 -9.46 2.04 17.17
N ALA A 140 -10.31 1.29 17.89
CA ALA A 140 -10.31 1.25 19.35
C ALA A 140 -8.99 0.69 19.90
N ILE A 141 -8.51 -0.44 19.34
CA ILE A 141 -7.21 -1.02 19.70
C ILE A 141 -6.10 0.01 19.48
N TYR A 142 -6.09 0.68 18.34
CA TYR A 142 -5.06 1.69 18.04
C TYR A 142 -5.12 2.86 19.03
N ILE A 143 -6.30 3.36 19.39
CA ILE A 143 -6.48 4.43 20.37
C ILE A 143 -6.00 4.00 21.77
N ILE A 144 -6.33 2.78 22.20
CA ILE A 144 -5.89 2.24 23.50
C ILE A 144 -4.37 2.10 23.55
N LEU A 145 -3.79 1.65 22.45
CA LEU A 145 -2.35 1.44 22.34
C LEU A 145 -1.57 2.74 22.07
N TYR A 146 -2.24 3.80 21.62
CA TYR A 146 -1.62 5.08 21.25
C TYR A 146 -0.74 5.70 22.35
N PRO A 147 -1.16 5.77 23.63
CA PRO A 147 -0.33 6.30 24.72
C PRO A 147 0.95 5.49 24.97
N CYS A 148 0.92 4.18 24.71
CA CYS A 148 2.06 3.28 24.88
C CYS A 148 3.00 3.27 23.65
N LEU A 149 2.57 3.84 22.51
CA LEU A 149 3.17 3.60 21.20
C LEU A 149 3.28 4.88 20.37
N ASN A 150 3.76 5.98 20.96
CA ASN A 150 4.22 7.15 20.21
C ASN A 150 5.58 6.87 19.54
N ARG A 151 5.63 5.85 18.68
CA ARG A 151 6.87 5.22 18.21
C ARG A 151 6.74 4.85 16.73
N TRP A 152 7.78 5.19 15.95
CA TRP A 152 7.85 5.04 14.49
C TRP A 152 7.52 3.62 14.00
N TRP A 153 7.77 2.57 14.81
CA TRP A 153 7.59 1.18 14.40
C TRP A 153 6.17 0.63 14.50
N LEU A 154 5.18 1.42 14.96
CA LEU A 154 3.80 0.92 15.03
C LEU A 154 3.18 0.90 13.61
N PRO A 155 2.75 -0.25 13.09
CA PRO A 155 2.12 -0.31 11.77
C PRO A 155 0.81 0.48 11.78
N GLN A 156 0.55 1.17 10.67
CA GLN A 156 -0.72 1.87 10.47
C GLN A 156 -1.88 0.87 10.60
N PRO A 157 -3.00 1.23 11.24
CA PRO A 157 -4.11 0.32 11.46
C PRO A 157 -4.54 -0.34 10.14
N PHE A 158 -4.77 -1.64 10.22
CA PHE A 158 -4.98 -2.49 9.06
C PHE A 158 -6.17 -2.04 8.21
N ILE A 159 -7.31 -1.79 8.86
CA ILE A 159 -8.53 -1.24 8.26
C ILE A 159 -9.09 -0.16 9.19
N LEU A 160 -9.35 1.03 8.64
CA LEU A 160 -10.08 2.11 9.33
C LEU A 160 -11.47 2.32 8.72
N PRO A 161 -12.46 2.81 9.49
CA PRO A 161 -13.78 3.13 8.96
C PRO A 161 -13.73 4.08 7.75
N ALA A 162 -12.81 5.04 7.76
CA ALA A 162 -12.61 5.97 6.65
C ALA A 162 -12.16 5.29 5.35
N GLU A 163 -11.39 4.20 5.43
CA GLU A 163 -11.03 3.41 4.25
C GLU A 163 -12.20 2.58 3.75
N VAL A 164 -12.95 1.97 4.68
CA VAL A 164 -14.14 1.19 4.34
C VAL A 164 -15.14 2.04 3.55
N TYR A 165 -15.42 3.28 3.98
CA TYR A 165 -16.28 4.18 3.21
C TYR A 165 -15.70 4.56 1.85
N LYS A 166 -14.37 4.68 1.74
CA LYS A 166 -13.69 5.00 0.47
C LYS A 166 -13.66 3.86 -0.55
N VAL A 167 -13.89 2.61 -0.15
CA VAL A 167 -13.86 1.49 -1.11
C VAL A 167 -15.20 0.78 -1.20
N GLY A 168 -16.02 0.86 -0.15
CA GLY A 168 -17.28 0.14 -0.02
C GLY A 168 -18.53 0.96 -0.34
N VAL A 169 -18.40 2.27 -0.60
CA VAL A 169 -19.55 3.13 -0.97
C VAL A 169 -19.27 3.83 -2.28
N THR A 170 -20.26 3.84 -3.17
CA THR A 170 -20.16 4.51 -4.48
C THR A 170 -19.99 6.01 -4.28
N HIS A 171 -18.90 6.55 -4.81
CA HIS A 171 -18.67 7.99 -4.87
C HIS A 171 -17.80 8.33 -6.08
N TYR A 172 -18.42 9.01 -7.03
CA TYR A 172 -17.78 9.58 -8.21
C TYR A 172 -18.44 10.93 -8.49
N PHE A 173 -17.75 11.80 -9.21
CA PHE A 173 -18.16 13.19 -9.35
C PHE A 173 -18.08 13.65 -10.80
N SER A 174 -18.98 14.54 -11.17
CA SER A 174 -18.98 15.16 -12.49
C SER A 174 -17.87 16.21 -12.58
N PHE A 175 -16.93 16.04 -13.51
CA PHE A 175 -15.93 17.04 -13.85
C PHE A 175 -16.43 18.06 -14.89
N LEU A 176 -17.71 18.00 -15.29
CA LEU A 176 -18.27 18.84 -16.37
C LEU A 176 -18.08 20.34 -16.13
N LYS A 177 -18.15 20.79 -14.87
CA LYS A 177 -17.89 22.18 -14.53
C LYS A 177 -16.46 22.61 -14.85
N ALA A 178 -15.48 21.77 -14.51
CA ALA A 178 -14.08 22.03 -14.85
C ALA A 178 -13.86 22.02 -16.37
N LYS A 179 -14.53 21.13 -17.09
CA LYS A 179 -14.51 21.11 -18.56
C LYS A 179 -15.07 22.40 -19.16
N GLN A 180 -16.22 22.87 -18.68
CA GLN A 180 -16.92 24.03 -19.21
C GLN A 180 -16.22 25.36 -18.87
N GLU A 181 -15.77 25.53 -17.62
CA GLU A 181 -15.25 26.81 -17.13
C GLU A 181 -13.73 26.94 -17.27
N LEU A 182 -13.00 25.82 -17.18
CA LEU A 182 -11.54 25.81 -17.23
C LEU A 182 -10.97 25.17 -18.51
N GLY A 183 -11.82 24.57 -19.35
CA GLY A 183 -11.36 23.81 -20.52
C GLY A 183 -10.71 22.47 -20.17
N TYR A 184 -10.92 21.95 -18.95
CA TYR A 184 -10.28 20.70 -18.52
C TYR A 184 -10.76 19.49 -19.33
N VAL A 185 -9.79 18.82 -19.97
CA VAL A 185 -9.95 17.53 -20.63
C VAL A 185 -8.77 16.64 -20.19
N PRO A 186 -9.03 15.42 -19.69
CA PRO A 186 -7.96 14.47 -19.40
C PRO A 186 -7.11 14.22 -20.65
N MET A 187 -5.80 14.47 -20.56
CA MET A 187 -4.87 14.33 -21.69
C MET A 187 -4.26 12.93 -21.77
N VAL A 188 -4.12 12.27 -20.61
CA VAL A 188 -3.64 10.89 -20.51
C VAL A 188 -4.83 9.97 -20.26
N SER A 189 -4.95 8.91 -21.06
CA SER A 189 -6.00 7.91 -20.84
C SER A 189 -5.70 7.04 -19.61
N PRO A 190 -6.73 6.46 -18.95
CA PRO A 190 -6.46 5.58 -17.80
C PRO A 190 -5.61 4.36 -18.11
N GLN A 191 -5.65 3.86 -19.34
CA GLN A 191 -4.82 2.75 -19.78
C GLN A 191 -3.34 3.14 -19.82
N GLU A 192 -3.02 4.29 -20.42
CA GLU A 192 -1.65 4.83 -20.46
C GLU A 192 -1.16 5.18 -19.05
N GLY A 193 -2.00 5.85 -18.24
CA GLY A 193 -1.68 6.19 -16.86
C GLY A 193 -1.42 4.96 -16.00
N MET A 194 -2.21 3.90 -16.17
CA MET A 194 -2.00 2.62 -15.48
C MET A 194 -0.70 1.94 -15.94
N ALA A 195 -0.39 1.95 -17.24
CA ALA A 195 0.85 1.38 -17.76
C ALA A 195 2.09 2.11 -17.19
N ALA A 196 2.06 3.44 -17.14
CA ALA A 196 3.11 4.24 -16.49
C ALA A 196 3.22 3.95 -14.98
N THR A 197 2.08 3.79 -14.30
CA THR A 197 2.02 3.42 -12.88
C THR A 197 2.66 2.05 -12.64
N ILE A 198 2.34 1.06 -13.47
CA ILE A 198 2.92 -0.30 -13.41
C ILE A 198 4.43 -0.23 -13.58
N SER A 199 4.91 0.40 -14.66
CA SER A 199 6.36 0.53 -14.92
C SER A 199 7.09 1.19 -13.75
N TYR A 200 6.50 2.23 -13.15
CA TYR A 200 7.08 2.91 -11.98
C TYR A 200 7.18 1.97 -10.77
N TRP A 201 6.13 1.19 -10.48
CA TRP A 201 6.10 0.30 -9.33
C TRP A 201 6.93 -0.98 -9.53
N GLU A 202 7.04 -1.49 -10.74
CA GLU A 202 7.94 -2.60 -11.08
C GLU A 202 9.40 -2.21 -10.86
N ASP A 203 9.80 -1.02 -11.31
CA ASP A 203 11.13 -0.51 -11.07
C ASP A 203 11.43 -0.37 -9.56
N ARG A 204 10.45 0.14 -8.81
CA ARG A 204 10.58 0.24 -7.34
C ARG A 204 10.64 -1.14 -6.68
N LYS A 205 9.86 -2.12 -7.15
CA LYS A 205 9.90 -3.51 -6.65
C LYS A 205 11.28 -4.13 -6.89
N ARG A 206 11.87 -3.94 -8.07
CA ARG A 206 13.24 -4.40 -8.39
C ARG A 206 14.27 -3.84 -7.42
N LYS A 207 14.19 -2.54 -7.11
CA LYS A 207 15.12 -1.88 -6.18
C LYS A 207 14.90 -2.27 -4.72
N SER A 208 13.68 -2.64 -4.34
CA SER A 208 13.34 -3.03 -2.97
C SER A 208 13.71 -4.48 -2.64
N LEU A 209 14.00 -4.74 -1.37
CA LEU A 209 14.10 -6.09 -0.82
C LEU A 209 12.70 -6.73 -0.81
N ASP A 210 12.50 -7.75 -1.64
CA ASP A 210 11.25 -8.52 -1.67
C ASP A 210 11.18 -9.52 -0.49
N GLY A 211 10.03 -10.15 -0.26
CA GLY A 211 9.93 -11.10 0.84
C GLY A 211 8.59 -11.81 0.94
N PRO A 212 8.54 -12.84 1.80
CA PRO A 212 7.32 -13.60 2.01
C PRO A 212 6.27 -12.82 2.81
N THR A 213 5.05 -13.34 2.83
CA THR A 213 3.92 -12.75 3.55
C THR A 213 4.13 -12.75 5.06
N LEU A 214 3.32 -11.97 5.78
CA LEU A 214 3.40 -11.89 7.25
C LEU A 214 3.16 -13.25 7.92
N TYR A 215 2.29 -14.10 7.35
CA TYR A 215 2.03 -15.44 7.89
C TYR A 215 3.27 -16.32 7.90
N VAL A 216 4.13 -16.21 6.88
CA VAL A 216 5.39 -16.95 6.81
C VAL A 216 6.39 -16.43 7.83
N TRP A 217 6.45 -15.12 8.03
CA TRP A 217 7.24 -14.52 9.11
C TRP A 217 6.82 -15.06 10.47
N LEU A 218 5.52 -15.02 10.77
CA LEU A 218 4.98 -15.53 12.03
C LEU A 218 5.30 -17.01 12.19
N PHE A 219 5.04 -17.83 11.16
CA PHE A 219 5.32 -19.26 11.18
C PHE A 219 6.80 -19.57 11.47
N ALA A 220 7.72 -18.99 10.70
CA ALA A 220 9.14 -19.28 10.82
C ALA A 220 9.72 -18.78 12.15
N VAL A 221 9.42 -17.54 12.53
CA VAL A 221 9.98 -16.93 13.74
C VAL A 221 9.39 -17.57 15.00
N VAL A 222 8.06 -17.71 15.09
CA VAL A 222 7.40 -18.34 16.24
C VAL A 222 7.79 -19.82 16.32
N GLY A 223 7.88 -20.53 15.19
CA GLY A 223 8.32 -21.91 15.14
C GLY A 223 9.73 -22.09 15.71
N MET A 224 10.70 -21.29 15.23
CA MET A 224 12.08 -21.37 15.71
C MET A 224 12.22 -20.99 17.19
N ILE A 225 11.52 -19.95 17.64
CA ILE A 225 11.50 -19.56 19.06
C ILE A 225 10.89 -20.67 19.92
N THR A 226 9.78 -21.27 19.48
CA THR A 226 9.09 -22.35 20.21
C THR A 226 10.01 -23.57 20.35
N LEU A 227 10.68 -23.98 19.27
CA LEU A 227 11.64 -25.08 19.30
C LEU A 227 12.82 -24.79 20.24
N PHE A 228 13.40 -23.58 20.19
CA PHE A 228 14.48 -23.18 21.09
C PHE A 228 14.05 -23.24 22.56
N CYS A 229 12.91 -22.62 22.88
CA CYS A 229 12.35 -22.60 24.23
C CYS A 229 12.08 -24.02 24.74
N ALA A 230 11.43 -24.86 23.93
CA ALA A 230 11.15 -26.25 24.28
C ALA A 230 12.44 -27.05 24.53
N ALA A 231 13.48 -26.85 23.71
CA ALA A 231 14.71 -27.63 23.73
C ALA A 231 15.67 -27.30 24.88
N TYR A 232 15.78 -26.02 25.27
CA TYR A 232 16.88 -25.53 26.11
C TYR A 232 16.48 -24.69 27.32
N LEU A 233 15.30 -24.07 27.34
CA LEU A 233 14.92 -23.21 28.46
C LEU A 233 14.30 -24.02 29.61
N PRO A 234 14.48 -23.58 30.88
CA PRO A 234 13.86 -24.20 32.04
C PRO A 234 12.34 -23.95 32.06
N ASP A 235 11.63 -24.71 32.91
CA ASP A 235 10.16 -24.63 33.07
C ASP A 235 9.68 -23.40 33.82
N ILE A 236 9.79 -22.25 33.16
CA ILE A 236 9.37 -20.96 33.68
C ILE A 236 8.42 -20.31 32.67
N GLY A 237 7.29 -19.79 33.17
CA GLY A 237 6.31 -19.09 32.35
C GLY A 237 5.66 -20.00 31.30
N PRO A 238 5.61 -19.62 30.01
CA PRO A 238 4.93 -20.41 28.97
C PRO A 238 5.75 -21.60 28.43
N VAL A 239 7.02 -21.74 28.84
CA VAL A 239 7.92 -22.79 28.34
C VAL A 239 7.38 -24.22 28.49
N PRO A 240 6.75 -24.62 29.62
CA PRO A 240 6.18 -25.95 29.78
C PRO A 240 5.13 -26.29 28.71
N ILE A 241 4.31 -25.30 28.30
CA ILE A 241 3.30 -25.47 27.25
C ILE A 241 3.97 -25.72 25.90
N PHE A 242 4.97 -24.90 25.55
CA PHE A 242 5.74 -25.07 24.32
C PHE A 242 6.44 -26.42 24.25
N ARG A 243 7.00 -26.89 25.38
CA ARG A 243 7.65 -28.19 25.45
C ARG A 243 6.64 -29.34 25.35
N ALA A 244 5.51 -29.27 26.05
CA ALA A 244 4.47 -30.28 25.96
C ALA A 244 3.93 -30.42 24.52
N LEU A 245 3.64 -29.30 23.86
CA LEU A 245 3.23 -29.29 22.45
C LEU A 245 4.31 -29.87 21.54
N SER A 246 5.57 -29.48 21.73
CA SER A 246 6.68 -30.02 20.93
C SER A 246 6.86 -31.53 21.14
N LEU A 247 6.75 -32.01 22.39
CA LEU A 247 6.83 -33.44 22.71
C LEU A 247 5.65 -34.23 22.15
N PHE A 248 4.46 -33.64 22.08
CA PHE A 248 3.31 -34.26 21.42
C PHE A 248 3.59 -34.59 19.94
N PHE A 249 4.33 -33.74 19.22
CA PHE A 249 4.68 -33.99 17.82
C PHE A 249 5.97 -34.81 17.65
N PHE A 250 7.02 -34.49 18.41
CA PHE A 250 8.36 -35.05 18.22
C PHE A 250 8.69 -36.23 19.14
N GLN A 251 7.84 -36.51 20.14
CA GLN A 251 7.87 -37.66 21.05
C GLN A 251 9.15 -37.80 21.92
N SER A 252 10.18 -36.97 21.71
CA SER A 252 11.46 -37.08 22.40
C SER A 252 12.21 -35.75 22.47
N MET A 253 12.82 -35.45 23.62
CA MET A 253 13.66 -34.27 23.82
C MET A 253 14.91 -34.27 22.93
N TRP A 254 15.47 -35.46 22.65
CA TRP A 254 16.58 -35.60 21.72
C TRP A 254 16.19 -35.21 20.30
N VAL A 255 14.99 -35.61 19.86
CA VAL A 255 14.46 -35.26 18.54
C VAL A 255 14.24 -33.74 18.45
N ILE A 256 13.61 -33.13 19.45
CA ILE A 256 13.38 -31.66 19.46
C ILE A 256 14.69 -30.89 19.35
N ARG A 257 15.71 -31.24 20.14
CA ARG A 257 17.03 -30.59 20.10
C ARG A 257 17.70 -30.76 18.74
N THR A 258 17.64 -31.97 18.18
CA THR A 258 18.22 -32.28 16.87
C THR A 258 17.52 -31.47 15.77
N VAL A 259 16.19 -31.43 15.77
CA VAL A 259 15.39 -30.65 14.81
C VAL A 259 15.70 -29.16 14.89
N PHE A 260 15.82 -28.61 16.10
CA PHE A 260 16.22 -27.21 16.28
C PHE A 260 17.61 -26.94 15.71
N LEU A 261 18.61 -27.76 16.07
CA LEU A 261 19.99 -27.57 15.61
C LEU A 261 20.11 -27.69 14.10
N LEU A 262 19.45 -28.68 13.49
CA LEU A 262 19.42 -28.85 12.03
C LEU A 262 18.72 -27.67 11.35
N SER A 263 17.59 -27.21 11.87
CA SER A 263 16.88 -26.03 11.34
C SER A 263 17.73 -24.77 11.45
N ALA A 264 18.38 -24.54 12.59
CA ALA A 264 19.27 -23.41 12.79
C ALA A 264 20.48 -23.44 11.84
N ALA A 265 21.10 -24.62 11.68
CA ALA A 265 22.21 -24.82 10.74
C ALA A 265 21.77 -24.57 9.28
N ALA A 266 20.57 -25.04 8.90
CA ALA A 266 20.00 -24.78 7.58
C ALA A 266 19.79 -23.28 7.34
N HIS A 267 19.17 -22.56 8.27
CA HIS A 267 18.98 -21.11 8.17
C HIS A 267 20.31 -20.35 8.02
N ILE A 268 21.34 -20.73 8.78
CA ILE A 268 22.68 -20.12 8.67
C ILE A 268 23.29 -20.41 7.30
N GLY A 269 23.25 -21.67 6.85
CA GLY A 269 23.77 -22.08 5.54
C GLY A 269 23.08 -21.36 4.39
N GLU A 270 21.75 -21.29 4.43
CA GLU A 270 20.91 -20.59 3.47
C GLU A 270 21.20 -19.08 3.48
N ALA A 271 21.39 -18.46 4.65
CA ALA A 271 21.72 -17.04 4.75
C ALA A 271 23.09 -16.72 4.14
N VAL A 272 24.11 -17.54 4.41
CA VAL A 272 25.44 -17.39 3.81
C VAL A 272 25.36 -17.56 2.29
N TYR A 273 24.62 -18.55 1.81
CA TYR A 273 24.37 -18.74 0.38
C TYR A 273 23.66 -17.53 -0.22
N ALA A 274 22.57 -17.06 0.40
CA ALA A 274 21.81 -15.90 -0.03
C ALA A 274 22.69 -14.66 -0.11
N TRP A 275 23.55 -14.42 0.87
CA TRP A 275 24.47 -13.28 0.85
C TRP A 275 25.45 -13.33 -0.33
N ARG A 276 26.05 -14.50 -0.60
CA ARG A 276 26.97 -14.72 -1.73
C ARG A 276 26.28 -14.59 -3.08
N LEU A 277 25.04 -15.05 -3.19
CA LEU A 277 24.23 -14.89 -4.40
C LEU A 277 23.81 -13.44 -4.59
N ALA A 278 23.28 -12.79 -3.54
CA ALA A 278 22.81 -11.42 -3.59
C ALA A 278 23.91 -10.42 -3.94
N LYS A 279 25.17 -10.63 -3.50
CA LYS A 279 26.30 -9.79 -3.97
C LYS A 279 26.44 -9.74 -5.50
N ARG A 280 25.98 -10.76 -6.22
CA ARG A 280 26.02 -10.84 -7.68
C ARG A 280 24.74 -10.32 -8.33
N VAL A 281 23.58 -10.68 -7.80
CA VAL A 281 22.28 -10.42 -8.45
C VAL A 281 21.54 -9.18 -7.90
N ASP A 282 21.82 -8.77 -6.67
CA ASP A 282 21.17 -7.65 -5.98
C ASP A 282 22.10 -7.06 -4.89
N PRO A 283 23.23 -6.46 -5.31
CA PRO A 283 24.27 -6.01 -4.39
C PRO A 283 23.78 -4.94 -3.41
N ALA A 284 22.83 -4.11 -3.83
CA ALA A 284 22.24 -3.06 -3.00
C ALA A 284 21.52 -3.63 -1.77
N ASN A 285 20.86 -4.78 -1.89
CA ASN A 285 20.11 -5.41 -0.80
C ASN A 285 20.82 -6.63 -0.19
N ALA A 286 22.09 -6.89 -0.51
CA ALA A 286 22.77 -8.13 -0.12
C ALA A 286 22.76 -8.42 1.39
N LYS A 287 22.88 -7.39 2.24
CA LYS A 287 22.75 -7.52 3.70
C LYS A 287 21.30 -7.84 4.11
N GLY A 288 20.32 -7.23 3.44
CA GLY A 288 18.90 -7.49 3.68
C GLY A 288 18.54 -8.94 3.39
N TRP A 289 19.02 -9.47 2.26
CA TRP A 289 18.84 -10.89 1.91
C TRP A 289 19.47 -11.83 2.94
N PHE A 290 20.68 -11.53 3.43
CA PHE A 290 21.30 -12.30 4.50
C PHE A 290 20.42 -12.38 5.75
N TRP A 291 20.03 -11.23 6.32
CA TRP A 291 19.27 -11.20 7.57
C TRP A 291 17.87 -11.76 7.43
N GLN A 292 17.20 -11.48 6.31
CA GLN A 292 15.87 -12.03 6.04
C GLN A 292 15.93 -13.55 5.85
N THR A 293 16.94 -14.07 5.14
CA THR A 293 17.13 -15.52 4.98
C THR A 293 17.59 -16.19 6.28
N LEU A 294 18.36 -15.51 7.12
CA LEU A 294 18.70 -16.04 8.44
C LEU A 294 17.44 -16.23 9.31
N ALA A 295 16.50 -15.28 9.25
CA ALA A 295 15.25 -15.36 10.00
C ALA A 295 14.25 -16.36 9.39
N LEU A 296 14.16 -16.46 8.06
CA LEU A 296 13.07 -17.14 7.36
C LEU A 296 13.51 -18.37 6.55
N GLY A 297 14.80 -18.66 6.52
CA GLY A 297 15.39 -19.75 5.75
C GLY A 297 14.95 -19.75 4.28
N ILE A 298 14.63 -20.94 3.78
CA ILE A 298 14.21 -21.20 2.41
C ILE A 298 13.07 -20.30 1.93
N PHE A 299 12.19 -19.84 2.83
CA PHE A 299 11.07 -19.00 2.44
C PHE A 299 11.49 -17.62 1.93
N SER A 300 12.57 -17.04 2.48
CA SER A 300 13.19 -15.82 1.91
C SER A 300 14.06 -16.17 0.71
N LEU A 301 14.86 -17.24 0.79
CA LEU A 301 15.78 -17.63 -0.27
C LEU A 301 15.09 -17.86 -1.62
N ARG A 302 13.86 -18.41 -1.62
CA ARG A 302 13.05 -18.60 -2.84
C ARG A 302 12.83 -17.30 -3.63
N PHE A 303 12.67 -16.15 -2.96
CA PHE A 303 12.49 -14.87 -3.65
C PHE A 303 13.79 -14.41 -4.30
N LEU A 304 14.92 -14.56 -3.62
CA LEU A 304 16.24 -14.26 -4.21
C LEU A 304 16.55 -15.19 -5.39
N LEU A 305 16.20 -16.48 -5.29
CA LEU A 305 16.34 -17.42 -6.39
C LEU A 305 15.45 -17.06 -7.59
N LYS A 306 14.21 -16.59 -7.35
CA LYS A 306 13.35 -16.06 -8.43
C LYS A 306 14.01 -14.87 -9.11
N ARG A 307 14.55 -13.93 -8.32
CA ARG A 307 15.27 -12.73 -8.82
C ARG A 307 16.55 -13.06 -9.58
N ALA A 308 17.23 -14.15 -9.24
CA ALA A 308 18.43 -14.59 -9.96
C ALA A 308 18.13 -15.23 -11.33
N ARG A 309 16.86 -15.56 -11.62
CA ARG A 309 16.42 -16.15 -12.90
C ARG A 309 15.87 -15.12 -13.88
N THR A 310 15.55 -13.92 -13.41
CA THR A 310 15.04 -12.78 -14.19
C THR A 310 16.19 -11.89 -14.61
#